data_AF-A0A529GCJ4-F1
#
_entry.id   AF-A0A529GCJ4-F1
#
_cell.length_a   1.000
_cell.length_b   1.000
_cell.length_c   1.000
_cell.angle_alpha   90.00
_cell.angle_beta   90.00
_cell.angle_gamma   90.00
#
_symmetry.space_group_name_H-M   'P 1'
#
loop_
_entity.id
_entity.type
_entity.pdbx_description
1 polymer ?
#
loop_
_entity_poly.entity_id
_entity_poly.type
_entity_poly.pdbx_seq_one_letter_code
_entity_poly.pdbx_strand_id
1 'polypeptide(L)'
;LLAVYTTIVRAVPELVLILLLYYAGTDLINQVLTAMGYQRVDISGLAAGIFVLGFVQGAYSTEVIRGAILSIPQGQIEAARAYGMPPSLLLRRITLPAMLPFAIPGLANLWLIATKDTALLAVVGFFELTLATRQAAGVTKAYLTFYVAAGALYLLLSLFSNLIIGRVEVWSRRGMPSVKEAR
;
A
#
# COMPACT_ATOMS: atom_id res chain seq x y z
N LEU A 1 13.74 4.75 -14.17
CA LEU A 1 12.29 5.06 -14.09
C LEU A 1 11.68 4.60 -12.76
N LEU A 2 11.67 3.30 -12.43
CA LEU A 2 11.09 2.80 -11.17
C LEU A 2 11.74 3.40 -9.91
N ALA A 3 13.07 3.47 -9.84
CA ALA A 3 13.76 4.09 -8.70
C ALA A 3 13.45 5.58 -8.55
N VAL A 4 13.31 6.30 -9.67
CA VAL A 4 12.93 7.72 -9.65
C VAL A 4 11.52 7.89 -9.11
N TYR A 5 10.59 7.05 -9.57
CA TYR A 5 9.22 7.00 -9.05
C TYR A 5 9.17 6.70 -7.55
N THR A 6 9.83 5.65 -7.07
CA THR A 6 9.80 5.30 -5.64
C THR A 6 10.49 6.35 -4.78
N THR A 7 11.58 6.95 -5.25
CA THR A 7 12.26 8.04 -4.53
C THR A 7 11.38 9.28 -4.42
N ILE A 8 10.76 9.73 -5.51
CA ILE A 8 9.91 10.93 -5.50
C ILE A 8 8.70 10.72 -4.57
N VAL A 9 7.97 9.62 -4.74
CA VAL A 9 6.75 9.36 -3.96
C VAL A 9 7.06 9.30 -2.47
N ARG A 10 8.18 8.71 -2.08
CA ARG A 10 8.58 8.58 -0.66
C ARG A 10 9.21 9.86 -0.08
N ALA A 11 9.68 10.78 -0.92
CA ALA A 11 10.29 12.03 -0.50
C ALA A 11 9.28 13.16 -0.31
N VAL A 12 8.15 13.11 -1.02
CA VAL A 12 7.09 14.11 -0.94
C VAL A 12 6.13 13.76 0.22
N PRO A 13 5.68 14.75 1.02
CA PRO A 13 4.66 14.50 2.04
C PRO A 13 3.38 13.90 1.43
N GLU A 14 2.87 12.85 2.06
CA GLU A 14 1.79 12.05 1.50
C GLU A 14 0.51 12.86 1.25
N LEU A 15 0.12 13.72 2.18
CA LEU A 15 -1.03 14.61 1.98
C LEU A 15 -0.87 15.50 0.74
N VAL A 16 0.33 16.09 0.54
CA VAL A 16 0.61 16.95 -0.62
C VAL A 16 0.49 16.13 -1.91
N LEU A 17 1.04 14.92 -1.91
CA LEU A 17 0.99 14.03 -3.05
C LEU A 17 -0.45 13.59 -3.37
N ILE A 18 -1.25 13.30 -2.35
CA ILE A 18 -2.69 12.97 -2.49
C ILE A 18 -3.45 14.13 -3.13
N LEU A 19 -3.27 15.36 -2.63
CA LEU A 19 -3.93 16.54 -3.19
C LEU A 19 -3.51 16.77 -4.64
N LEU A 20 -2.21 16.68 -4.94
CA LEU A 20 -1.69 16.86 -6.28
C LEU A 20 -2.25 15.80 -7.24
N LEU A 21 -2.17 14.51 -6.88
CA LEU A 21 -2.66 13.43 -7.74
C LEU A 21 -4.18 13.47 -7.90
N TYR A 22 -4.93 13.86 -6.87
CA TYR A 22 -6.38 13.97 -6.96
C TYR A 22 -6.80 15.11 -7.89
N TYR A 23 -6.30 16.34 -7.69
CA TYR A 23 -6.72 17.49 -8.48
C TYR A 23 -5.99 17.57 -9.84
N ALA A 24 -4.67 17.47 -9.85
CA ALA A 24 -3.90 17.57 -11.10
C ALA A 24 -4.02 16.30 -11.93
N GLY A 25 -4.15 15.12 -11.32
CA GLY A 25 -4.34 13.87 -12.05
C GLY A 25 -5.67 13.80 -12.78
N THR A 26 -6.77 14.21 -12.13
CA THR A 26 -8.09 14.25 -12.78
C THR A 26 -8.16 15.30 -13.89
N ASP A 27 -7.54 16.46 -13.71
CA ASP A 27 -7.43 17.49 -14.74
C ASP A 27 -6.57 17.01 -15.92
N LEU A 28 -5.41 16.41 -15.67
CA LEU A 28 -4.53 15.87 -16.71
C LEU A 28 -5.23 14.80 -17.55
N ILE A 29 -5.97 13.87 -16.92
CA ILE A 29 -6.77 12.87 -17.64
C ILE A 29 -7.77 13.56 -18.56
N ASN A 30 -8.50 14.57 -18.06
CA ASN A 30 -9.46 15.32 -18.86
C ASN A 30 -8.81 16.11 -20.00
N GLN A 31 -7.62 16.68 -19.79
CA GLN A 31 -6.86 17.36 -20.84
C GLN A 31 -6.45 16.38 -21.95
N VAL A 32 -5.94 15.20 -21.59
CA VAL A 32 -5.57 14.15 -22.55
C VAL A 32 -6.79 13.66 -23.33
N LEU A 33 -7.92 13.40 -22.63
CA LEU A 33 -9.18 13.02 -23.27
C LEU A 33 -9.66 14.09 -24.26
N THR A 34 -9.61 15.36 -23.86
CA THR A 34 -10.00 16.49 -24.72
C THR A 34 -9.08 16.61 -25.93
N ALA A 35 -7.77 16.45 -25.75
CA ALA A 35 -6.79 16.47 -26.84
C ALA A 35 -7.01 15.31 -27.84
N MET A 36 -7.55 14.19 -27.37
CA MET A 36 -7.95 13.04 -28.20
C MET A 36 -9.37 13.19 -28.80
N GLY A 37 -10.04 14.31 -28.58
CA GLY A 37 -11.38 14.60 -29.12
C GLY A 37 -12.55 14.07 -28.29
N TYR A 38 -12.30 13.53 -27.09
CA TYR A 38 -13.34 13.08 -26.18
C TYR A 38 -13.87 14.23 -25.30
N GLN A 39 -15.12 14.13 -24.86
CA GLN A 39 -15.68 15.06 -23.88
C GLN A 39 -15.07 14.81 -22.50
N ARG A 40 -15.08 15.86 -21.66
CA ARG A 40 -14.66 15.75 -20.27
C ARG A 40 -15.52 14.73 -19.53
N VAL A 41 -14.88 13.92 -18.71
CA VAL A 41 -15.51 12.89 -17.89
C VAL A 41 -15.41 13.32 -16.44
N ASP A 42 -16.54 13.23 -15.74
CA ASP A 42 -16.55 13.38 -14.29
C ASP A 42 -16.01 12.09 -13.66
N ILE A 43 -14.80 12.18 -13.11
CA ILE A 43 -14.13 11.04 -12.49
C ILE A 43 -14.68 10.89 -11.08
N SER A 44 -15.27 9.73 -10.79
CA SER A 44 -15.83 9.50 -9.46
C SER A 44 -14.76 9.66 -8.37
N GLY A 45 -15.10 10.36 -7.28
CA GLY A 45 -14.18 10.57 -6.16
C GLY A 45 -13.68 9.26 -5.55
N LEU A 46 -14.45 8.18 -5.64
CA LEU A 46 -14.04 6.84 -5.25
C LEU A 46 -12.96 6.25 -6.18
N ALA A 47 -13.14 6.34 -7.49
CA ALA A 47 -12.12 5.87 -8.43
C ALA A 47 -10.83 6.68 -8.30
N ALA A 48 -10.95 8.00 -8.15
CA ALA A 48 -9.82 8.89 -7.92
C ALA A 48 -9.09 8.55 -6.60
N GLY A 49 -9.83 8.36 -5.49
CA GLY A 49 -9.25 7.99 -4.20
C GLY A 49 -8.50 6.64 -4.24
N ILE A 50 -9.10 5.63 -4.88
CA ILE A 50 -8.45 4.32 -5.08
C ILE A 50 -7.18 4.45 -5.92
N PHE A 51 -7.24 5.22 -7.01
CA PHE A 51 -6.08 5.41 -7.89
C PHE A 51 -4.94 6.13 -7.16
N VAL A 52 -5.25 7.22 -6.45
CA VAL A 52 -4.27 8.01 -5.70
C VAL A 52 -3.60 7.16 -4.63
N LEU A 53 -4.37 6.49 -3.77
CA LEU A 53 -3.81 5.62 -2.74
C LEU A 53 -3.05 4.43 -3.35
N GLY A 54 -3.58 3.82 -4.41
CA GLY A 54 -2.93 2.72 -5.10
C GLY A 54 -1.59 3.11 -5.72
N PHE A 55 -1.49 4.32 -6.27
CA PHE A 55 -0.24 4.88 -6.78
C PHE A 55 0.76 5.09 -5.64
N VAL A 56 0.37 5.80 -4.58
CA VAL A 56 1.27 6.06 -3.45
C VAL A 56 1.75 4.75 -2.81
N GLN A 57 0.82 3.87 -2.44
CA GLN A 57 1.11 2.59 -1.80
C GLN A 57 1.86 1.62 -2.72
N GLY A 58 1.68 1.74 -4.04
CA GLY A 58 2.43 0.98 -5.04
C GLY A 58 3.94 1.29 -4.99
N ALA A 59 4.32 2.55 -4.75
CA ALA A 59 5.73 2.92 -4.58
C ALA A 59 6.34 2.28 -3.34
N TYR A 60 5.64 2.35 -2.20
CA TYR A 60 6.09 1.73 -0.95
C TYR A 60 6.17 0.21 -1.06
N SER A 61 5.17 -0.41 -1.68
CA SER A 61 5.10 -1.86 -1.90
C SER A 61 6.23 -2.35 -2.81
N THR A 62 6.62 -1.56 -3.83
CA THR A 62 7.76 -1.86 -4.69
C THR A 62 9.06 -1.96 -3.89
N GLU A 63 9.29 -1.05 -2.94
CA GLU A 63 10.50 -1.06 -2.11
C GLU A 63 10.49 -2.20 -1.08
N VAL A 64 9.32 -2.54 -0.53
CA VAL A 64 9.18 -3.72 0.34
C VAL A 64 9.49 -5.01 -0.43
N ILE A 65 8.92 -5.18 -1.61
CA ILE A 65 9.16 -6.36 -2.46
C ILE A 65 10.63 -6.41 -2.89
N ARG A 66 11.21 -5.27 -3.29
CA ARG A 66 12.63 -5.18 -3.63
C ARG A 66 13.52 -5.57 -2.45
N GLY A 67 13.24 -5.06 -1.26
CA GLY A 67 13.95 -5.43 -0.03
C GLY A 67 13.83 -6.93 0.26
N ALA A 68 12.64 -7.50 0.09
CA ALA A 68 12.39 -8.92 0.30
C ALA A 68 13.15 -9.82 -0.70
N ILE A 69 13.24 -9.42 -1.97
CA ILE A 69 14.01 -10.14 -2.99
C ILE A 69 15.51 -10.10 -2.66
N LEU A 70 16.02 -8.95 -2.19
CA LEU A 70 17.43 -8.80 -1.82
C LEU A 70 17.82 -9.61 -0.58
N SER A 71 16.85 -9.93 0.30
CA SER A 71 17.05 -10.77 1.48
C SER A 71 17.19 -12.27 1.16
N ILE A 72 16.95 -12.69 -0.09
CA ILE A 72 17.10 -14.09 -0.49
C ILE A 72 18.60 -14.44 -0.55
N PRO A 73 19.04 -15.56 0.04
CA PRO A 73 20.42 -16.02 -0.08
C PRO A 73 20.83 -16.22 -1.55
N GLN A 74 21.90 -15.55 -1.99
CA GLN A 74 22.35 -15.59 -3.39
C GLN A 74 22.67 -17.01 -3.87
N GLY A 75 23.18 -17.88 -2.98
CA GLY A 75 23.48 -19.28 -3.30
C GLY A 75 22.27 -20.07 -3.81
N GLN A 76 21.04 -19.75 -3.39
CA GLN A 76 19.84 -20.41 -3.94
C GLN A 76 19.58 -20.02 -5.40
N ILE A 77 19.82 -18.76 -5.74
CA ILE A 77 19.66 -18.22 -7.10
C ILE A 77 20.78 -18.75 -8.01
N GLU A 78 22.01 -18.79 -7.52
CA GLU A 78 23.16 -19.33 -8.25
C GLU A 78 23.02 -20.84 -8.52
N ALA A 79 22.60 -21.62 -7.51
CA ALA A 79 22.35 -23.05 -7.67
C ALA A 79 21.25 -23.34 -8.71
N ALA A 80 20.17 -22.55 -8.69
CA ALA A 80 19.09 -22.66 -9.68
C ALA A 80 19.56 -22.40 -11.11
N ARG A 81 20.42 -21.39 -11.29
CA ARG A 81 21.02 -21.05 -12.59
C ARG A 81 21.98 -22.14 -13.05
N ALA A 82 22.81 -22.67 -12.15
CA ALA A 82 23.72 -23.78 -12.44
C ALA A 82 22.97 -25.05 -12.87
N TYR A 83 21.76 -25.27 -12.34
CA TYR A 83 20.87 -26.36 -12.74
C TYR A 83 20.11 -26.10 -14.06
N GLY A 84 20.39 -24.99 -14.76
CA GLY A 84 19.79 -24.66 -16.04
C GLY A 84 18.33 -24.17 -15.97
N MET A 85 17.87 -23.69 -14.81
CA MET A 85 16.49 -23.19 -14.70
C MET A 85 16.29 -21.90 -15.52
N PRO A 86 15.27 -21.82 -16.40
CA PRO A 86 14.95 -20.58 -17.09
C PRO A 86 14.42 -19.52 -16.12
N PRO A 87 14.54 -18.21 -16.44
CA PRO A 87 14.18 -17.11 -15.52
C PRO A 87 12.75 -17.18 -14.97
N SER A 88 11.77 -17.61 -15.77
CA SER A 88 10.37 -17.75 -15.36
C SER A 88 10.17 -18.88 -14.35
N LEU A 89 10.88 -20.00 -14.51
CA LEU A 89 10.84 -21.12 -13.58
C LEU A 89 11.53 -20.77 -12.27
N LEU A 90 12.68 -20.10 -12.35
CA LEU A 90 13.42 -19.59 -11.20
C LEU A 90 12.54 -18.63 -10.38
N LEU A 91 11.90 -17.67 -11.05
CA LEU A 91 10.97 -16.73 -10.40
C LEU A 91 9.84 -17.48 -9.67
N ARG A 92 9.14 -18.37 -10.38
CA ARG A 92 7.95 -19.04 -9.85
C ARG A 92 8.26 -20.03 -8.73
N ARG A 93 9.35 -20.80 -8.84
CA ARG A 93 9.66 -21.90 -7.90
C ARG A 93 10.62 -21.53 -6.80
N ILE A 94 11.42 -20.48 -6.96
CA ILE A 94 12.48 -20.13 -6.00
C ILE A 94 12.28 -18.72 -5.49
N THR A 95 12.33 -17.71 -6.35
CA THR A 95 12.29 -16.31 -5.89
C THR A 95 10.97 -15.94 -5.22
N LEU A 96 9.82 -16.23 -5.83
CA LEU A 96 8.52 -15.87 -5.25
C LEU A 96 8.27 -16.58 -3.91
N PRO A 97 8.43 -17.91 -3.77
CA PRO A 97 8.23 -18.56 -2.48
C PRO A 97 9.24 -18.10 -1.42
N ALA A 98 10.50 -17.90 -1.79
CA ALA A 98 11.55 -17.49 -0.85
C ALA A 98 11.42 -16.04 -0.39
N MET A 99 10.90 -15.13 -1.22
CA MET A 99 10.71 -13.72 -0.83
C MET A 99 9.51 -13.52 0.11
N LEU A 100 8.47 -14.36 0.01
CA LEU A 100 7.20 -14.16 0.72
C LEU A 100 7.36 -13.94 2.23
N PRO A 101 8.16 -14.73 2.98
CA PRO A 101 8.28 -14.55 4.43
C PRO A 101 8.98 -13.24 4.82
N PHE A 102 9.77 -12.66 3.91
CA PHE A 102 10.39 -11.35 4.09
C PHE A 102 9.47 -10.21 3.63
N ALA A 103 8.67 -10.42 2.58
CA ALA A 103 7.78 -9.41 2.02
C ALA A 103 6.52 -9.21 2.86
N ILE A 104 5.89 -10.30 3.33
CA ILE A 104 4.59 -10.27 4.01
C ILE A 104 4.58 -9.34 5.23
N PRO A 105 5.56 -9.38 6.17
CA PRO A 105 5.57 -8.46 7.30
C PRO A 105 5.65 -6.99 6.89
N GLY A 106 6.42 -6.67 5.84
CA GLY A 106 6.51 -5.32 5.30
C GLY A 106 5.20 -4.87 4.65
N LEU A 107 4.58 -5.74 3.84
CA LEU A 107 3.29 -5.46 3.19
C LEU A 107 2.15 -5.33 4.21
N ALA A 108 2.19 -6.12 5.26
CA ALA A 108 1.26 -6.03 6.39
C ALA A 108 1.37 -4.69 7.13
N ASN A 109 2.59 -4.19 7.34
CA ASN A 109 2.77 -2.87 7.91
C ASN A 109 2.23 -1.77 6.97
N LEU A 110 2.48 -1.89 5.66
CA LEU A 110 1.92 -0.97 4.67
C LEU A 110 0.38 -1.01 4.64
N TRP A 111 -0.25 -2.15 4.86
CA TRP A 111 -1.71 -2.24 4.98
C TRP A 111 -2.25 -1.37 6.13
N LEU A 112 -1.61 -1.40 7.30
CA LEU A 112 -2.01 -0.58 8.44
C LEU A 112 -1.79 0.92 8.19
N ILE A 113 -0.73 1.26 7.46
CA ILE A 113 -0.42 2.62 7.04
C ILE A 113 -1.49 3.10 6.05
N ALA A 114 -1.70 2.37 4.96
CA ALA A 114 -2.71 2.68 3.95
C ALA A 114 -4.11 2.87 4.53
N THR A 115 -4.49 2.05 5.52
CA THR A 115 -5.77 2.18 6.23
C THR A 115 -5.91 3.53 6.91
N LYS A 116 -4.84 4.03 7.54
CA LYS A 116 -4.82 5.34 8.21
C LYS A 116 -4.72 6.48 7.20
N ASP A 117 -3.98 6.30 6.11
CA ASP A 117 -3.83 7.31 5.06
C ASP A 117 -5.14 7.58 4.32
N THR A 118 -6.10 6.64 4.35
CA THR A 118 -7.47 6.92 3.87
C THR A 118 -8.09 8.14 4.56
N ALA A 119 -7.75 8.42 5.82
CA ALA A 119 -8.21 9.61 6.54
C ALA A 119 -7.76 10.92 5.87
N LEU A 120 -6.63 10.91 5.15
CA LEU A 120 -6.16 12.07 4.40
C LEU A 120 -7.08 12.40 3.21
N LEU A 121 -7.79 11.40 2.67
CA LEU A 121 -8.77 11.62 1.60
C LEU A 121 -9.99 12.43 2.07
N ALA A 122 -10.25 12.53 3.38
CA ALA A 122 -11.29 13.39 3.92
C ALA A 122 -11.09 14.86 3.51
N VAL A 123 -9.83 15.28 3.30
CA VAL A 123 -9.48 16.65 2.89
C VAL A 123 -9.95 16.95 1.47
N VAL A 124 -9.96 15.96 0.58
CA VAL A 124 -10.50 16.09 -0.79
C VAL A 124 -12.01 15.85 -0.87
N GLY A 125 -12.67 15.71 0.28
CA GLY A 125 -14.12 15.49 0.35
C GLY A 125 -14.55 14.05 0.07
N PHE A 126 -13.62 13.10 0.09
CA PHE A 126 -13.97 11.68 0.00
C PHE A 126 -14.68 11.22 1.27
N PHE A 127 -15.83 10.57 1.10
CA PHE A 127 -16.64 10.12 2.22
C PHE A 127 -16.12 8.82 2.83
N GLU A 128 -15.18 8.96 3.77
CA GLU A 128 -14.72 7.90 4.66
C GLU A 128 -15.00 8.22 6.14
N LEU A 129 -14.49 7.40 7.05
CA LEU A 129 -14.77 7.46 8.48
C LEU A 129 -14.45 8.83 9.11
N THR A 130 -13.36 9.46 8.73
CA THR A 130 -12.91 10.77 9.23
C THR A 130 -13.83 11.89 8.74
N LEU A 131 -14.22 11.88 7.47
CA LEU A 131 -15.20 12.84 6.95
C LEU A 131 -16.57 12.66 7.62
N ALA A 132 -17.03 11.42 7.77
CA ALA A 132 -18.27 11.10 8.48
C ALA A 132 -18.22 11.58 9.94
N THR A 133 -17.09 11.37 10.61
CA THR A 133 -16.83 11.84 11.98
C THR A 133 -16.88 13.36 12.06
N ARG A 134 -16.20 14.05 11.15
CA ARG A 134 -16.18 15.52 11.09
C ARG A 134 -17.59 16.10 10.86
N GLN A 135 -18.38 15.50 9.98
CA GLN A 135 -19.76 15.93 9.73
C GLN A 135 -20.65 15.72 10.95
N ALA A 136 -20.63 14.52 11.55
CA ALA A 136 -21.44 14.22 12.73
C ALA A 136 -21.06 15.09 13.94
N ALA A 137 -19.76 15.29 14.17
CA ALA A 137 -19.24 16.21 15.17
C ALA A 137 -19.65 17.67 14.90
N GLY A 138 -19.66 18.09 13.63
CA GLY A 138 -20.01 19.44 13.23
C GLY A 138 -21.49 19.78 13.47
N VAL A 139 -22.38 18.81 13.27
CA VAL A 139 -23.84 18.95 13.52
C VAL A 139 -24.15 18.90 15.02
N THR A 140 -23.60 17.93 15.74
CA THR A 140 -23.89 17.71 17.17
C THR A 140 -23.08 18.61 18.11
N LYS A 141 -22.01 19.25 17.61
CA LYS A 141 -20.98 19.97 18.37
C LYS A 141 -20.24 19.13 19.42
N ALA A 142 -20.44 17.80 19.43
CA ALA A 142 -19.79 16.88 20.35
C ALA A 142 -18.45 16.34 19.81
N TYR A 143 -17.52 17.23 19.47
CA TYR A 143 -16.28 16.86 18.76
C TYR A 143 -15.47 15.76 19.46
N LEU A 144 -15.24 15.89 20.76
CA LEU A 144 -14.44 14.91 21.51
C LEU A 144 -15.06 13.51 21.45
N THR A 145 -16.38 13.39 21.64
CA THR A 145 -17.09 12.11 21.58
C THR A 145 -16.94 11.43 20.23
N PHE A 146 -17.15 12.17 19.14
CA PHE A 146 -17.06 11.63 17.79
C PHE A 146 -15.63 11.25 17.39
N TYR A 147 -14.63 12.08 17.71
CA TYR A 147 -13.22 11.75 17.40
C TYR A 147 -12.68 10.59 18.24
N VAL A 148 -13.10 10.45 19.51
CA VAL A 148 -12.75 9.29 20.33
C VAL A 148 -13.39 8.02 19.75
N ALA A 149 -14.66 8.08 19.34
CA ALA A 149 -15.34 6.95 18.69
C ALA A 149 -14.64 6.55 17.38
N ALA A 150 -14.28 7.52 16.54
CA ALA A 150 -13.52 7.27 15.30
C ALA A 150 -12.16 6.63 15.57
N GLY A 151 -11.43 7.14 16.58
CA GLY A 151 -10.16 6.56 17.01
C GLY A 151 -10.31 5.11 17.48
N ALA A 152 -11.38 4.80 18.24
CA ALA A 152 -11.69 3.45 18.65
C ALA A 152 -12.00 2.54 17.44
N LEU A 153 -12.74 3.02 16.45
CA LEU A 153 -13.03 2.26 15.23
C LEU A 153 -11.77 1.97 14.40
N TYR A 154 -10.91 2.97 14.19
CA TYR A 154 -9.61 2.78 13.53
C TYR A 154 -8.71 1.79 14.30
N LEU A 155 -8.72 1.86 15.62
CA LEU A 155 -7.98 0.93 16.47
C LEU A 155 -8.52 -0.49 16.35
N LEU A 156 -9.84 -0.69 16.42
CA LEU A 156 -10.49 -1.99 16.25
C LEU A 156 -10.15 -2.60 14.89
N LEU A 157 -10.22 -1.79 13.81
CA LEU A 157 -9.85 -2.23 12.47
C LEU A 157 -8.38 -2.65 12.39
N SER A 158 -7.48 -1.89 13.02
CA SER A 158 -6.05 -2.20 13.06
C SER A 158 -5.76 -3.48 13.86
N LEU A 159 -6.38 -3.63 15.02
CA LEU A 159 -6.25 -4.84 15.86
C LEU A 159 -6.77 -6.08 15.15
N PHE A 160 -7.96 -5.98 14.53
CA PHE A 160 -8.53 -7.07 13.75
C PHE A 160 -7.64 -7.44 12.56
N SER A 161 -7.13 -6.44 11.83
CA SER A 161 -6.18 -6.65 10.73
C SER A 161 -4.93 -7.41 11.19
N ASN A 162 -4.35 -7.01 12.33
CA ASN A 162 -3.17 -7.67 12.90
C ASN A 162 -3.41 -9.14 13.26
N LEU A 163 -4.62 -9.51 13.71
CA LEU A 163 -4.95 -10.91 13.99
C LEU A 163 -4.98 -11.79 12.73
N ILE A 164 -5.42 -11.22 11.60
CA ILE A 164 -5.43 -11.91 10.31
C ILE A 164 -4.01 -11.98 9.75
N ILE A 165 -3.31 -10.83 9.73
CA ILE A 165 -1.93 -10.70 9.27
C ILE A 165 -1.01 -11.66 10.01
N GLY A 166 -1.12 -11.75 11.34
CA GLY A 166 -0.28 -12.64 12.15
C GLY A 166 -0.44 -14.11 11.76
N ARG A 167 -1.65 -14.54 11.35
CA ARG A 167 -1.87 -15.90 10.81
C ARG A 167 -1.18 -16.09 9.46
N VAL A 168 -1.24 -15.09 8.58
CA VAL A 168 -0.58 -15.11 7.25
C VAL A 168 0.94 -15.14 7.41
N GLU A 169 1.49 -14.37 8.33
CA GLU A 169 2.92 -14.38 8.65
C GLU A 169 3.41 -15.75 9.11
N VAL A 170 2.70 -16.36 10.08
CA VAL A 170 3.04 -17.71 10.57
C VAL A 170 2.95 -18.73 9.45
N TRP A 171 1.93 -18.66 8.59
CA TRP A 171 1.81 -19.53 7.42
C TRP A 171 2.99 -19.37 6.45
N SER A 172 3.41 -18.14 6.17
CA SER A 172 4.52 -17.88 5.25
C SER A 172 5.84 -18.44 5.74
N ARG A 173 6.10 -18.42 7.05
CA ARG A 173 7.37 -18.86 7.65
C ARG A 173 7.53 -20.38 7.76
N ARG A 174 6.51 -21.18 7.40
CA ARG A 174 6.51 -22.64 7.58
C ARG A 174 7.63 -23.40 6.85
N GLY A 175 8.32 -22.75 5.89
CA GLY A 175 9.45 -23.34 5.15
C GLY A 175 10.84 -22.82 5.54
N MET A 176 10.94 -21.92 6.52
CA MET A 176 12.24 -21.35 6.92
C MET A 176 12.84 -22.11 8.12
N PRO A 177 14.15 -22.43 8.09
CA PRO A 177 14.83 -22.97 9.25
C PRO A 177 14.68 -22.03 10.46
N SER A 178 14.53 -22.61 11.64
CA SER A 178 14.50 -21.85 12.88
C SER A 178 15.83 -21.09 13.02
N VAL A 179 15.78 -19.78 13.28
CA VAL A 179 16.96 -18.93 13.48
C VAL A 179 17.87 -19.44 14.62
N LYS A 180 17.36 -20.35 15.47
CA LYS A 180 18.16 -21.03 16.50
C LYS A 180 19.18 -22.05 15.96
N GLU A 181 19.05 -22.52 14.72
CA GLU A 181 19.94 -23.56 14.16
C GLU A 181 21.15 -22.97 13.40
N ALA A 182 21.22 -21.65 13.26
CA ALA A 182 22.27 -20.94 12.50
C ALA A 182 23.28 -20.18 13.39
N ARG A 183 23.31 -20.46 14.70
CA ARG A 183 24.31 -19.99 15.66
C ARG A 183 25.00 -21.17 16.30
#